data_AF-A0A2Z3KEX2-F1
#
_entry.id   AF-A0A2Z3KEX2-F1
#
_cell.length_a   1.000
_cell.length_b   1.000
_cell.length_c   1.000
_cell.angle_alpha   90.00
_cell.angle_beta   90.00
_cell.angle_gamma   90.00
#
_symmetry.space_group_name_H-M   'P 1'
#
loop_
_entity.id
_entity.type
_entity.pdbx_description
1 polymer ?
#
loop_
_entity_poly.entity_id
_entity_poly.type
_entity_poly.pdbx_seq_one_letter_code
_entity_poly.pdbx_strand_id
1 'polypeptide(L)'
;MLNHLKSLTILPDKLYFTMDGELDRKFTYEEIMDLGLKDEDWIARSVVFSDECKLSVVKNSIELLKSKRKNTKVPHKIIAAATNSNEAKKICEMYNEQGVKAVAVHNELSQDEKERAFNDIENHRVDVVVNVSMMGGRL
;
A
#
# COMPACT_ATOMS: atom_id res chain seq x y z
N MET A 1 -13.44 19.63 18.83
CA MET A 1 -12.10 20.02 18.34
C MET A 1 -11.82 19.15 17.12
N LEU A 2 -11.84 19.73 15.92
CA LEU A 2 -11.75 19.00 14.64
C LEU A 2 -10.30 18.56 14.42
N ASN A 3 -10.05 17.25 14.42
CA ASN A 3 -8.73 16.69 14.15
C ASN A 3 -8.47 16.66 12.63
N HIS A 4 -7.51 17.48 12.19
CA HIS A 4 -7.06 17.53 10.81
C HIS A 4 -6.30 16.25 10.41
N LEU A 5 -6.89 15.40 9.56
CA LEU A 5 -6.18 14.36 8.83
C LEU A 5 -5.41 15.00 7.66
N LYS A 6 -4.08 14.90 7.66
CA LYS A 6 -3.24 15.23 6.50
C LYS A 6 -2.85 13.94 5.78
N SER A 7 -3.38 13.74 4.58
CA SER A 7 -2.97 12.65 3.68
C SER A 7 -1.64 12.99 3.01
N LEU A 8 -0.77 12.01 2.81
CA LEU A 8 0.46 12.14 2.02
C LEU A 8 0.55 10.95 1.07
N THR A 9 0.72 11.22 -0.22
CA THR A 9 0.94 10.21 -1.27
C THR A 9 2.44 9.95 -1.39
N ILE A 10 2.85 8.67 -1.36
CA ILE A 10 4.25 8.24 -1.49
C ILE A 10 4.36 7.38 -2.76
N LEU A 11 5.32 7.71 -3.63
CA LEU A 11 5.71 6.91 -4.80
C LEU A 11 7.12 6.32 -4.56
N PRO A 12 7.44 5.13 -5.09
CA PRO A 12 8.75 4.52 -4.93
C PRO A 12 9.83 5.21 -5.79
N ASP A 13 11.06 5.25 -5.27
CA ASP A 13 12.19 5.95 -5.92
C ASP A 13 12.81 5.18 -7.11
N LYS A 14 12.65 3.85 -7.17
CA LYS A 14 13.19 3.00 -8.25
C LYS A 14 12.27 1.82 -8.58
N LEU A 15 12.02 1.61 -9.86
CA LEU A 15 11.13 0.58 -10.43
C LEU A 15 11.97 -0.59 -10.98
N TYR A 16 11.62 -1.82 -10.60
CA TYR A 16 12.20 -3.06 -11.16
C TYR A 16 11.09 -3.91 -11.76
N PHE A 17 11.42 -4.66 -12.81
CA PHE A 17 10.43 -5.35 -13.65
C PHE A 17 10.67 -6.87 -13.61
N THR A 18 9.61 -7.68 -13.64
CA THR A 18 9.67 -9.15 -13.77
C THR A 18 8.75 -9.61 -14.89
N MET A 19 9.13 -10.62 -15.68
CA MET A 19 8.33 -11.12 -16.82
C MET A 19 7.57 -12.39 -16.46
N ASP A 20 6.39 -12.59 -17.08
CA ASP A 20 5.60 -13.83 -16.93
C ASP A 20 6.44 -15.05 -17.34
N GLY A 21 6.72 -15.93 -16.38
CA GLY A 21 7.56 -17.13 -16.54
C GLY A 21 8.96 -17.03 -15.91
N GLU A 22 9.42 -15.83 -15.54
CA GLU A 22 10.75 -15.57 -14.99
C GLU A 22 10.64 -14.66 -13.75
N LEU A 23 10.11 -15.20 -12.65
CA LEU A 23 9.92 -14.49 -11.37
C LEU A 23 11.24 -14.07 -10.70
N ASP A 24 12.35 -14.73 -11.04
CA ASP A 24 13.65 -14.51 -10.40
C ASP A 24 14.50 -13.44 -11.09
N ARG A 25 14.07 -12.91 -12.25
CA ARG A 25 14.85 -11.97 -13.05
C ARG A 25 14.27 -10.56 -13.00
N LYS A 26 15.06 -9.65 -12.44
CA LYS A 26 14.75 -8.21 -12.36
C LYS A 26 15.34 -7.50 -13.56
N PHE A 27 14.50 -6.86 -14.34
CA PHE A 27 14.89 -5.94 -15.40
C PHE A 27 14.72 -4.50 -14.92
N THR A 28 15.34 -3.56 -15.62
CA THR A 28 15.15 -2.10 -15.52
C THR A 28 14.26 -1.61 -16.65
N TYR A 29 13.81 -0.35 -16.57
CA TYR A 29 12.89 0.24 -17.57
C TYR A 29 13.55 0.25 -18.95
N GLU A 30 14.83 0.63 -18.99
CA GLU A 30 15.67 0.66 -20.18
C GLU A 30 15.79 -0.73 -20.82
N GLU A 31 16.04 -1.77 -20.01
CA GLU A 31 16.14 -3.15 -20.52
C GLU A 31 14.82 -3.68 -21.10
N ILE A 32 13.66 -3.28 -20.57
CA ILE A 32 12.37 -3.72 -21.11
C ILE A 32 12.04 -2.98 -22.41
N MET A 33 12.35 -1.69 -22.50
CA MET A 33 12.17 -0.91 -23.73
C MET A 33 13.07 -1.45 -24.85
N ASP A 34 14.31 -1.82 -24.53
CA ASP A 34 15.27 -2.41 -25.49
C ASP A 34 14.82 -3.79 -26.00
N LEU A 35 14.07 -4.56 -25.19
CA LEU A 35 13.54 -5.86 -25.60
C LEU A 35 12.36 -5.75 -26.58
N GLY A 36 11.71 -4.58 -26.69
CA GLY A 36 10.64 -4.33 -27.67
C GLY A 36 9.41 -5.24 -27.54
N LEU A 37 9.23 -5.91 -26.39
CA LEU A 37 8.22 -6.96 -26.22
C LEU A 37 6.81 -6.41 -25.95
N LYS A 38 6.67 -5.19 -25.42
CA LYS A 38 5.39 -4.58 -24.95
C LYS A 38 5.44 -3.05 -24.95
N ASP A 39 4.28 -2.40 -25.06
CA ASP A 39 4.14 -0.93 -24.97
C ASP A 39 4.39 -0.39 -23.55
N GLU A 40 4.86 0.86 -23.47
CA GLU A 40 5.21 1.60 -22.24
C GLU A 40 4.08 1.59 -21.20
N ASP A 41 2.83 1.75 -21.66
CA ASP A 41 1.62 1.72 -20.83
C ASP A 41 1.34 0.35 -20.19
N TRP A 42 1.73 -0.74 -20.84
CA TRP A 42 1.57 -2.09 -20.31
C TRP A 42 2.64 -2.37 -19.25
N ILE A 43 3.86 -1.92 -19.52
CA ILE A 43 5.04 -2.05 -18.66
C ILE A 43 4.84 -1.28 -17.35
N ALA A 44 4.41 -0.02 -17.42
CA ALA A 44 4.12 0.82 -16.26
C ALA A 44 3.03 0.19 -15.37
N ARG A 45 1.97 -0.36 -15.98
CA ARG A 45 0.92 -1.07 -15.25
C ARG A 45 1.48 -2.31 -14.56
N SER A 46 2.20 -3.17 -15.28
CA SER A 46 2.76 -4.40 -14.73
C SER A 46 3.63 -4.15 -13.48
N VAL A 47 4.48 -3.12 -13.51
CA VAL A 47 5.32 -2.79 -12.34
C VAL A 47 4.53 -2.25 -11.16
N VAL A 48 3.57 -1.35 -11.40
CA VAL A 48 2.69 -0.86 -10.33
C VAL A 48 1.97 -2.03 -9.63
N PHE A 49 1.66 -3.10 -10.37
CA PHE A 49 1.05 -4.30 -9.81
C PHE A 49 2.03 -5.35 -9.27
N SER A 50 3.35 -5.19 -9.42
CA SER A 50 4.34 -6.12 -8.87
C SER A 50 4.38 -6.07 -7.33
N ASP A 51 4.73 -7.19 -6.71
CA ASP A 51 4.79 -7.27 -5.24
C ASP A 51 6.01 -6.57 -4.68
N GLU A 52 7.10 -6.54 -5.43
CA GLU A 52 8.33 -5.83 -5.10
C GLU A 52 8.08 -4.32 -5.00
N CYS A 53 7.31 -3.77 -5.95
CA CYS A 53 6.92 -2.36 -5.93
C CYS A 53 6.05 -2.06 -4.70
N LYS A 54 5.02 -2.87 -4.44
CA LYS A 54 4.16 -2.72 -3.25
C LYS A 54 4.98 -2.79 -1.97
N LEU A 55 5.91 -3.75 -1.87
CA LEU A 55 6.78 -3.89 -0.71
C LEU A 55 7.72 -2.70 -0.53
N SER A 56 8.23 -2.11 -1.62
CA SER A 56 9.01 -0.87 -1.56
C SER A 56 8.18 0.29 -1.01
N VAL A 57 6.94 0.47 -1.49
CA VAL A 57 6.01 1.49 -0.99
C VAL A 57 5.70 1.27 0.50
N VAL A 58 5.46 0.02 0.92
CA VAL A 58 5.24 -0.36 2.33
C VAL A 58 6.44 0.02 3.20
N LYS A 59 7.66 -0.29 2.78
CA LYS A 59 8.87 0.04 3.55
C LYS A 59 9.05 1.56 3.70
N ASN A 60 8.93 2.29 2.60
CA ASN A 60 9.08 3.75 2.58
C ASN A 60 8.00 4.44 3.44
N SER A 61 6.75 3.95 3.41
CA SER A 61 5.66 4.50 4.22
C SER A 61 5.89 4.28 5.72
N ILE A 62 6.44 3.13 6.12
CA ILE A 62 6.82 2.83 7.51
C ILE A 62 7.92 3.77 8.00
N GLU A 63 8.94 4.01 7.18
CA GLU A 63 10.02 4.94 7.53
C GLU A 63 9.50 6.37 7.74
N LEU A 64 8.61 6.81 6.86
CA LEU A 64 7.96 8.10 7.01
C LEU A 64 7.11 8.16 8.28
N LEU A 65 6.33 7.11 8.58
CA LEU A 65 5.54 7.04 9.81
C LEU A 65 6.44 7.16 11.05
N LYS A 66 7.55 6.42 11.08
CA LYS A 66 8.56 6.51 12.14
C LYS A 66 9.11 7.93 12.25
N SER A 67 9.47 8.56 11.14
CA SER A 67 9.98 9.94 11.10
C SER A 67 8.97 10.94 11.66
N LYS A 68 7.70 10.87 11.24
CA LYS A 68 6.63 11.74 11.74
C LYS A 68 6.40 11.57 13.24
N ARG A 69 6.55 10.35 13.78
CA ARG A 69 6.39 10.06 15.22
C ARG A 69 7.54 10.56 16.09
N LYS A 70 8.75 10.75 15.55
CA LYS A 70 9.95 11.09 16.36
C LYS A 70 9.77 12.32 17.25
N ASN A 71 9.03 13.34 16.80
CA ASN A 71 8.96 14.64 17.46
C ASN A 71 7.54 15.07 17.84
N THR A 72 6.60 14.14 17.98
CA THR A 72 5.21 14.46 18.28
C THR A 72 4.52 13.35 19.07
N LYS A 73 3.54 13.75 19.90
CA LYS A 73 2.62 12.82 20.58
C LYS A 73 1.39 12.50 19.73
N VAL A 74 1.29 13.08 18.53
CA VAL A 74 0.18 12.83 17.62
C VAL A 74 0.24 11.37 17.13
N PRO A 75 -0.83 10.59 17.29
CA PRO A 75 -0.89 9.18 16.91
C PRO A 75 -1.07 9.04 15.39
N HIS A 76 -0.01 9.35 14.64
CA HIS A 76 0.02 9.22 13.19
C HIS A 76 -0.29 7.78 12.75
N LYS A 77 -1.00 7.63 11.64
CA LYS A 77 -1.32 6.36 10.98
C LYS A 77 -1.07 6.46 9.49
N ILE A 78 -0.85 5.32 8.84
CA ILE A 78 -0.82 5.19 7.39
C ILE A 78 -2.22 4.82 6.92
N ILE A 79 -2.70 5.46 5.84
CA ILE A 79 -3.93 5.06 5.16
C ILE A 79 -3.53 4.64 3.75
N ALA A 80 -3.65 3.35 3.44
CA ALA A 80 -3.36 2.80 2.13
C ALA A 80 -4.67 2.52 1.38
N ALA A 81 -4.65 2.68 0.06
CA ALA A 81 -5.78 2.35 -0.80
C ALA A 81 -5.49 1.03 -1.53
N ALA A 82 -6.50 0.17 -1.62
CA ALA A 82 -6.48 -1.05 -2.42
C ALA A 82 -7.67 -1.06 -3.38
N THR A 83 -7.53 -1.74 -4.51
CA THR A 83 -8.59 -1.82 -5.53
C THR A 83 -9.66 -2.85 -5.18
N ASN A 84 -9.29 -3.90 -4.44
CA ASN A 84 -10.16 -5.00 -4.06
C ASN A 84 -9.73 -5.63 -2.72
N SER A 85 -10.57 -6.51 -2.17
CA SER A 85 -10.34 -7.13 -0.86
C SER A 85 -9.11 -8.05 -0.81
N ASN A 86 -8.79 -8.76 -1.89
CA ASN A 86 -7.59 -9.59 -1.95
C ASN A 86 -6.31 -8.74 -1.89
N GLU A 87 -6.28 -7.63 -2.64
CA GLU A 87 -5.17 -6.69 -2.61
C GLU A 87 -5.04 -6.03 -1.23
N ALA A 88 -6.16 -5.68 -0.59
CA ALA A 88 -6.14 -5.11 0.75
C ALA A 88 -5.53 -6.08 1.79
N LYS A 89 -5.91 -7.36 1.73
CA LYS A 89 -5.35 -8.41 2.60
C LYS A 89 -3.85 -8.56 2.37
N LYS A 90 -3.41 -8.62 1.11
CA LYS A 90 -2.00 -8.74 0.75
C LYS A 90 -1.15 -7.57 1.25
N ILE A 91 -1.64 -6.34 1.08
CA ILE A 91 -0.96 -5.15 1.60
C ILE A 91 -0.89 -5.19 3.14
N CYS A 92 -1.97 -5.61 3.81
CA CYS A 92 -1.95 -5.82 5.26
C CYS A 92 -0.91 -6.84 5.70
N GLU A 93 -0.81 -7.98 5.02
CA GLU A 93 0.20 -9.01 5.29
C GLU A 93 1.61 -8.42 5.15
N MET A 94 1.89 -7.69 4.07
CA MET A 94 3.18 -7.03 3.87
C MET A 94 3.53 -6.08 5.01
N TYR A 95 2.59 -5.27 5.51
CA TYR A 95 2.84 -4.41 6.69
C TYR A 95 3.10 -5.21 7.96
N ASN A 96 2.29 -6.26 8.20
CA ASN A 96 2.42 -7.11 9.38
C ASN A 96 3.76 -7.85 9.41
N GLU A 97 4.24 -8.32 8.25
CA GLU A 97 5.57 -8.93 8.09
C GLU A 97 6.71 -7.95 8.38
N GLN A 98 6.52 -6.66 8.14
CA GLN A 98 7.47 -5.61 8.54
C GLN A 98 7.33 -5.20 10.03
N GLY A 99 6.52 -5.93 10.81
CA GLY A 99 6.32 -5.70 12.25
C GLY A 99 5.42 -4.51 12.59
N VAL A 100 4.59 -4.07 11.64
CA VAL A 100 3.69 -2.92 11.79
C VAL A 100 2.24 -3.40 11.72
N LYS A 101 1.40 -3.01 12.68
CA LYS A 101 0.03 -3.52 12.77
C LYS A 101 -0.87 -2.88 11.71
N ALA A 102 -1.36 -3.69 10.79
CA ALA A 102 -2.27 -3.27 9.73
C ALA A 102 -3.64 -3.95 9.81
N VAL A 103 -4.69 -3.21 9.47
CA VAL A 103 -6.06 -3.73 9.32
C VAL A 103 -6.63 -3.34 7.97
N ALA A 104 -7.27 -4.30 7.30
CA ALA A 104 -8.00 -4.07 6.06
C ALA A 104 -9.46 -3.73 6.40
N VAL A 105 -9.99 -2.67 5.79
CA VAL A 105 -11.41 -2.30 5.89
C VAL A 105 -12.01 -2.38 4.50
N HIS A 106 -12.96 -3.30 4.32
CA HIS A 106 -13.65 -3.52 3.05
C HIS A 106 -15.13 -3.89 3.27
N ASN A 107 -15.94 -3.75 2.22
CA ASN A 107 -17.39 -3.89 2.31
C ASN A 107 -17.85 -5.29 2.73
N GLU A 108 -17.08 -6.33 2.36
CA GLU A 108 -17.36 -7.74 2.66
C GLU A 108 -17.14 -8.14 4.13
N LEU A 109 -16.55 -7.26 4.96
CA LEU A 109 -16.47 -7.52 6.40
C LEU A 109 -17.87 -7.56 7.01
N SER A 110 -18.08 -8.52 7.92
CA SER A 110 -19.27 -8.55 8.77
C SER A 110 -19.36 -7.29 9.65
N GLN A 111 -20.54 -7.02 10.20
CA GLN A 111 -20.74 -5.87 11.07
C GLN A 111 -19.81 -5.91 12.29
N ASP A 112 -19.69 -7.08 12.93
CA ASP A 112 -18.79 -7.28 14.07
C ASP A 112 -17.32 -7.04 13.72
N GLU A 113 -16.88 -7.48 12.54
CA GLU A 113 -15.50 -7.26 12.09
C GLU A 113 -15.22 -5.79 11.80
N LYS A 114 -16.18 -5.07 11.20
CA LYS A 114 -16.09 -3.63 10.99
C LYS A 114 -15.98 -2.91 12.32
N GLU A 115 -16.85 -3.22 13.28
CA GLU A 115 -16.84 -2.61 14.61
C GLU A 115 -15.52 -2.84 15.34
N ARG A 116 -14.97 -4.07 15.29
CA ARG A 116 -13.64 -4.36 15.84
C ARG A 116 -12.55 -3.54 15.17
N ALA A 117 -12.55 -3.48 13.83
CA ALA A 117 -11.56 -2.72 13.07
C ALA A 117 -11.63 -1.22 13.41
N PHE A 118 -12.83 -0.64 13.46
CA PHE A 118 -13.01 0.75 13.86
C PHE A 118 -12.55 0.99 15.30
N ASN A 119 -12.89 0.09 16.22
CA ASN A 119 -12.46 0.20 17.61
C ASN A 119 -10.92 0.14 17.74
N ASP A 120 -10.24 -0.71 16.97
CA ASP A 120 -8.78 -0.79 16.92
C ASP A 120 -8.16 0.49 16.36
N ILE A 121 -8.79 1.10 15.34
CA ILE A 121 -8.35 2.36 14.72
C ILE A 121 -8.46 3.51 15.72
N GLU A 122 -9.62 3.66 16.34
CA GLU A 122 -9.91 4.73 17.31
C GLU A 122 -9.02 4.66 18.54
N ASN A 123 -8.80 3.46 19.08
CA ASN A 123 -7.96 3.23 20.26
C ASN A 123 -6.46 3.11 19.92
N HIS A 124 -6.08 3.44 18.69
CA HIS A 124 -4.70 3.44 18.20
C HIS A 124 -3.95 2.11 18.36
N ARG A 125 -4.67 0.99 18.28
CA ARG A 125 -4.10 -0.37 18.35
C ARG A 125 -3.54 -0.84 17.00
N VAL A 126 -3.81 -0.09 15.92
CA VAL A 126 -3.24 -0.26 14.59
C VAL A 126 -2.47 0.98 14.13
N ASP A 127 -1.46 0.74 13.30
CA ASP A 127 -0.60 1.74 12.70
C ASP A 127 -1.01 2.06 11.25
N VAL A 128 -1.63 1.08 10.57
CA VAL A 128 -2.01 1.16 9.16
C VAL A 128 -3.46 0.73 8.96
N VAL A 129 -4.17 1.49 8.15
CA VAL A 129 -5.53 1.16 7.68
C VAL A 129 -5.47 1.01 6.16
N VAL A 130 -5.82 -0.16 5.66
CA VAL A 130 -5.89 -0.43 4.23
C VAL A 130 -7.36 -0.44 3.83
N ASN A 131 -7.79 0.58 3.10
CA ASN A 131 -9.18 0.71 2.68
C ASN A 131 -9.35 0.25 1.23
N VAL A 132 -10.38 -0.57 0.98
CA VAL A 132 -10.83 -0.85 -0.37
C VAL A 132 -11.77 0.27 -0.80
N SER A 133 -11.26 1.18 -1.63
CA SER A 133 -12.13 2.15 -2.28
C SER A 133 -12.69 1.48 -3.53
N MET A 134 -14.03 1.42 -3.67
CA MET A 134 -14.59 1.15 -4.99
C MET A 134 -14.10 2.29 -5.90
N MET A 135 -13.26 1.99 -6.91
CA MET A 135 -12.93 2.96 -7.94
C MET A 135 -14.23 3.28 -8.70
N GLY A 136 -14.89 4.35 -8.26
CA GLY A 136 -16.12 4.87 -8.84
C GLY A 136 -15.93 6.34 -9.20
N GLY A 137 -15.28 6.59 -10.33
CA GLY A 137 -15.35 7.86 -11.05
C GLY A 137 -14.47 9.00 -10.50
N ARG A 138 -13.72 9.62 -11.43
CA ARG A 138 -13.19 10.99 -11.45
C ARG A 138 -13.40 11.81 -10.17
N LEU A 139 -12.29 12.24 -9.55
CA LEU A 139 -12.19 13.58 -8.97
C LEU A 139 -11.76 14.56 -10.06
#